data_AF-A0AAW7JSF4-F1
#
_entry.id   AF-A0AAW7JSF4-F1
#
_cell.length_a   1.000
_cell.length_b   1.000
_cell.length_c   1.000
_cell.angle_alpha   90.00
_cell.angle_beta   90.00
_cell.angle_gamma   90.00
#
_symmetry.space_group_name_H-M   'P 1'
#
loop_
_entity.id
_entity.type
_entity.pdbx_description
1 polymer ?
#
loop_
_entity_poly.entity_id
_entity_poly.type
_entity_poly.pdbx_seq_one_letter_code
_entity_poly.pdbx_strand_id
1 'polypeptide(L)'
;MTRFSLYVYARQQGTWMEMLGVAPDDEPALSLSSDVIAALPPTFIAASTDDQDVPFKASKTLSRAAPNARMMTAYYLEHDFDRHTSNPAGAQAYAAALAFLDAQMAADA
;
A
#
# COMPACT_ATOMS: atom_id res chain seq x y z
N MET A 1 12.45 -12.33 -18.40
CA MET A 1 10.99 -12.51 -18.26
C MET A 1 10.61 -14.00 -18.12
N THR A 2 11.36 -14.79 -17.32
CA THR A 2 11.26 -16.27 -17.33
C THR A 2 10.39 -16.88 -16.23
N ARG A 3 9.75 -16.06 -15.38
CA ARG A 3 8.95 -16.53 -14.22
C ARG A 3 7.54 -15.96 -14.15
N PHE A 4 7.10 -15.19 -15.16
CA PHE A 4 5.79 -14.53 -15.15
C PHE A 4 4.65 -15.55 -15.06
N SER A 5 4.67 -16.60 -15.87
CA SER A 5 3.64 -17.65 -15.84
C SER A 5 3.58 -18.38 -14.50
N LEU A 6 4.73 -18.59 -13.83
CA LEU A 6 4.78 -19.20 -12.50
C LEU A 6 4.14 -18.27 -11.45
N TYR A 7 4.45 -16.98 -11.49
CA TYR A 7 3.84 -15.98 -10.61
C TYR A 7 2.31 -15.93 -10.78
N VAL A 8 1.83 -15.85 -12.03
CA VAL A 8 0.38 -15.79 -12.31
C VAL A 8 -0.32 -17.05 -11.81
N TYR A 9 0.24 -18.24 -12.09
CA TYR A 9 -0.29 -19.51 -11.58
C TYR A 9 -0.38 -19.51 -10.06
N ALA A 10 0.71 -19.15 -9.37
CA ALA A 10 0.78 -19.19 -7.93
C ALA A 10 -0.21 -18.21 -7.26
N ARG A 11 -0.42 -17.03 -7.85
CA ARG A 11 -1.44 -16.06 -7.39
C ARG A 11 -2.85 -16.59 -7.60
N GLN A 12 -3.16 -17.12 -8.78
CA GLN A 12 -4.50 -17.63 -9.10
C GLN A 12 -4.87 -18.87 -8.27
N GLN A 13 -3.90 -19.72 -7.94
CA GLN A 13 -4.11 -20.92 -7.14
C GLN A 13 -3.96 -20.70 -5.64
N GLY A 14 -3.59 -19.48 -5.20
CA GLY A 14 -3.31 -19.19 -3.79
C GLY A 14 -2.10 -19.92 -3.20
N THR A 15 -1.22 -20.48 -4.03
CA THR A 15 -0.03 -21.26 -3.60
C THR A 15 1.23 -20.42 -3.48
N TRP A 16 1.14 -19.11 -3.71
CA TRP A 16 2.28 -18.20 -3.68
C TRP A 16 3.09 -18.25 -2.38
N MET A 17 2.41 -18.25 -1.23
CA MET A 17 3.07 -18.31 0.09
C MET A 17 3.85 -19.61 0.27
N GLU A 18 3.23 -20.75 -0.07
CA GLU A 18 3.87 -22.06 -0.04
C GLU A 18 5.11 -22.12 -0.94
N MET A 19 5.02 -21.59 -2.17
CA MET A 19 6.13 -21.55 -3.11
C MET A 19 7.30 -20.68 -2.64
N LEU A 20 7.02 -19.66 -1.81
CA LEU A 20 8.03 -18.83 -1.16
C LEU A 20 8.59 -19.47 0.12
N GLY A 21 8.09 -20.64 0.52
CA GLY A 21 8.48 -21.30 1.76
C GLY A 21 7.89 -20.66 3.01
N VAL A 22 6.80 -19.91 2.87
CA VAL A 22 6.10 -19.25 3.98
C VAL A 22 4.99 -20.17 4.47
N ALA A 23 5.13 -20.65 5.69
CA ALA A 23 4.11 -21.41 6.39
C ALA A 23 3.05 -20.46 7.00
N PRO A 24 1.82 -20.95 7.26
CA PRO A 24 0.80 -20.15 7.94
C PRO A 24 1.27 -19.58 9.30
N ASP A 25 2.09 -20.34 10.03
CA ASP A 25 2.62 -19.93 11.33
C ASP A 25 3.66 -18.79 11.24
N ASP A 26 4.15 -18.47 10.03
CA ASP A 26 5.05 -17.32 9.81
C ASP A 26 4.28 -15.99 9.72
N GLU A 27 2.96 -16.02 9.50
CA GLU A 27 2.14 -14.81 9.30
C GLU A 27 2.35 -13.75 10.40
N PRO A 28 2.35 -14.10 11.72
CA PRO A 28 2.55 -13.12 12.77
C PRO A 28 3.94 -12.46 12.74
N ALA A 29 4.96 -13.18 12.30
CA ALA A 29 6.33 -12.68 12.20
C ALA A 29 6.55 -11.81 10.94
N LEU A 30 5.74 -12.03 9.91
CA LEU A 30 5.79 -11.30 8.63
C LEU A 30 4.80 -10.12 8.56
N SER A 31 3.96 -9.96 9.57
CA SER A 31 2.96 -8.90 9.66
C SER A 31 3.41 -7.76 10.56
N LEU A 32 2.91 -6.55 10.29
CA LEU A 32 3.11 -5.42 11.21
C LEU A 32 2.21 -5.59 12.44
N SER A 33 2.80 -5.63 13.63
CA SER A 33 2.05 -5.59 14.88
C SER A 33 1.47 -4.20 15.14
N SER A 34 0.50 -4.10 16.06
CA SER A 34 -0.05 -2.82 16.50
C SER A 34 1.02 -1.87 17.02
N ASP A 35 2.01 -2.39 17.74
CA ASP A 35 3.09 -1.60 18.34
C ASP A 35 4.02 -1.05 17.27
N VAL A 36 4.30 -1.85 16.23
CA VAL A 36 5.08 -1.40 15.07
C VAL A 36 4.32 -0.33 14.30
N ILE A 37 3.00 -0.51 14.09
CA ILE A 37 2.17 0.49 13.42
C ILE A 37 2.12 1.80 14.22
N ALA A 38 2.01 1.73 15.55
CA ALA A 38 2.02 2.88 16.44
C ALA A 38 3.36 3.62 16.45
N ALA A 39 4.45 2.93 16.10
CA ALA A 39 5.80 3.50 15.99
C ALA A 39 6.16 3.98 14.58
N LEU A 40 5.25 3.88 13.60
CA LEU A 40 5.52 4.35 12.25
C LEU A 40 5.81 5.87 12.24
N PRO A 41 6.76 6.33 11.41
CA PRO A 41 6.95 7.75 11.16
C PRO A 41 5.70 8.34 10.49
N PRO A 42 5.64 9.68 10.32
CA PRO A 42 4.64 10.28 9.46
C PRO A 42 4.51 9.52 8.14
N THR A 43 3.31 9.05 7.82
CA THR A 43 3.08 8.10 6.73
C THR A 43 2.06 8.67 5.75
N PHE A 44 2.44 8.79 4.48
CA PHE A 44 1.50 9.06 3.41
C PHE A 44 1.01 7.75 2.79
N ILE A 45 -0.31 7.64 2.57
CA ILE A 45 -0.95 6.44 2.05
C ILE A 45 -1.81 6.83 0.86
N ALA A 46 -1.61 6.20 -0.29
CA ALA A 46 -2.49 6.36 -1.45
C ALA A 46 -3.08 5.00 -1.82
N ALA A 47 -4.40 4.92 -1.98
CA ALA A 47 -5.07 3.67 -2.33
C ALA A 47 -6.38 3.93 -3.09
N SER A 48 -6.73 3.01 -4.00
CA SER A 48 -8.00 3.04 -4.72
C SER A 48 -9.09 2.25 -3.98
N THR A 49 -10.33 2.74 -4.00
CA THR A 49 -11.48 2.00 -3.45
C THR A 49 -11.85 0.76 -4.24
N ASP A 50 -11.43 0.66 -5.50
CA ASP A 50 -11.75 -0.45 -6.42
C ASP A 50 -10.51 -1.26 -6.80
N ASP A 51 -9.50 -1.22 -5.94
CA ASP A 51 -8.31 -2.07 -6.02
C ASP A 51 -8.69 -3.56 -5.91
N GLN A 52 -8.42 -4.30 -6.99
CA GLN A 52 -8.72 -5.73 -7.09
C GLN A 52 -7.56 -6.62 -6.59
N ASP A 53 -6.39 -6.05 -6.32
CA ASP A 53 -5.20 -6.77 -5.91
C ASP A 53 -5.00 -6.71 -4.38
N VAL A 54 -5.26 -5.55 -3.78
CA VAL A 54 -5.17 -5.31 -2.34
C VAL A 54 -6.48 -4.69 -1.83
N PRO A 55 -7.20 -5.34 -0.89
CA PRO A 55 -8.43 -4.79 -0.36
C PRO A 55 -8.21 -3.40 0.26
N PHE A 56 -8.96 -2.39 -0.19
CA PHE A 56 -8.90 -1.00 0.31
C PHE A 56 -8.96 -0.89 1.85
N LYS A 57 -9.63 -1.83 2.51
CA LYS A 57 -9.71 -1.93 3.97
C LYS A 57 -8.32 -1.98 4.64
N ALA A 58 -7.31 -2.57 4.00
CA ALA A 58 -5.95 -2.63 4.53
C ALA A 58 -5.38 -1.22 4.74
N SER A 59 -5.36 -0.42 3.68
CA SER A 59 -4.89 0.98 3.70
C SER A 59 -5.72 1.84 4.66
N LYS A 60 -7.04 1.65 4.68
CA LYS A 60 -7.94 2.36 5.60
C LYS A 60 -7.69 1.99 7.07
N THR A 61 -7.37 0.73 7.35
CA THR A 61 -7.03 0.26 8.70
C THR A 61 -5.69 0.85 9.14
N LEU A 62 -4.67 0.79 8.28
CA LEU A 62 -3.36 1.38 8.55
C LEU A 62 -3.46 2.89 8.84
N SER A 63 -4.18 3.63 8.00
CA SER A 63 -4.38 5.08 8.17
C SER A 63 -5.06 5.47 9.49
N ARG A 64 -5.86 4.57 10.07
CA ARG A 64 -6.54 4.82 11.35
C ARG A 64 -5.69 4.44 12.56
N ALA A 65 -4.74 3.52 12.37
CA ALA A 65 -3.91 2.99 13.44
C ALA A 65 -2.57 3.72 13.56
N ALA A 66 -1.98 4.17 12.45
CA ALA A 66 -0.74 4.94 12.45
C ALA A 66 -0.99 6.36 12.99
N PRO A 67 -0.13 6.89 13.87
CA PRO A 67 -0.40 8.12 14.63
C PRO A 67 -0.43 9.38 13.75
N ASN A 68 0.44 9.45 12.73
CA ASN A 68 0.62 10.61 11.87
C ASN A 68 0.44 10.21 10.40
N ALA A 69 -0.72 9.63 10.07
CA ALA A 69 -1.03 9.19 8.71
C ALA A 69 -1.85 10.23 7.93
N ARG A 70 -1.48 10.43 6.66
CA ARG A 70 -2.29 11.17 5.68
C ARG A 70 -2.65 10.24 4.54
N MET A 71 -3.94 9.95 4.41
CA MET A 71 -4.46 9.09 3.35
C MET A 71 -5.08 9.92 2.22
N MET A 72 -4.66 9.62 0.98
CA MET A 72 -5.35 10.01 -0.24
C MET A 72 -6.11 8.80 -0.78
N THR A 73 -7.40 8.97 -1.04
CA THR A 73 -8.24 7.92 -1.62
C THR A 73 -8.50 8.24 -3.09
N ALA A 74 -8.11 7.33 -3.97
CA ALA A 74 -8.60 7.28 -5.34
C ALA A 74 -9.92 6.51 -5.36
N TYR A 75 -10.86 6.91 -6.21
CA TYR A 75 -12.19 6.30 -6.26
C TYR A 75 -12.40 5.62 -7.60
N TYR A 76 -12.81 4.34 -7.57
CA TYR A 76 -13.19 3.56 -8.76
C TYR A 76 -12.06 3.38 -9.79
N LEU A 77 -10.82 3.29 -9.32
CA LEU A 77 -9.65 3.07 -10.18
C LEU A 77 -8.97 1.72 -9.88
N GLU A 78 -8.15 1.25 -10.83
CA GLU A 78 -7.37 0.04 -10.67
C GLU A 78 -6.29 0.17 -9.56
N HIS A 79 -5.65 -0.96 -9.24
CA HIS A 79 -4.62 -1.06 -8.19
C HIS A 79 -3.54 0.02 -8.33
N ASP A 80 -2.94 0.14 -9.52
CA ASP A 80 -1.90 1.12 -9.82
C ASP A 80 -2.45 2.28 -10.65
N PHE A 81 -3.49 2.91 -10.10
CA PHE A 81 -4.16 4.07 -10.68
C PHE A 81 -3.23 5.25 -11.04
N ASP A 82 -2.03 5.29 -10.46
CA ASP A 82 -1.01 6.32 -10.66
C ASP A 82 0.06 5.95 -11.70
N ARG A 83 -0.02 4.75 -12.32
CA ARG A 83 0.88 4.26 -13.37
C ARG A 83 1.08 5.28 -14.50
N HIS A 84 0.05 6.06 -14.81
CA HIS A 84 0.08 7.11 -15.83
C HIS A 84 -0.34 8.45 -15.23
N THR A 85 0.59 9.39 -15.16
CA THR A 85 0.34 10.76 -14.65
C THR A 85 -0.49 11.62 -15.60
N SER A 86 -0.82 11.12 -16.80
CA SER A 86 -1.85 11.70 -17.65
C SER A 86 -3.27 11.51 -17.08
N ASN A 87 -3.48 10.53 -16.21
CA ASN A 87 -4.69 10.42 -15.41
C ASN A 87 -4.64 11.47 -14.28
N PRO A 88 -5.66 12.35 -14.15
CA PRO A 88 -5.71 13.35 -13.08
C PRO A 88 -5.52 12.76 -11.68
N ALA A 89 -6.04 11.56 -11.40
CA ALA A 89 -5.90 10.92 -10.10
C ALA A 89 -4.45 10.55 -9.79
N GLY A 90 -3.70 10.07 -10.80
CA GLY A 90 -2.27 9.79 -10.66
C GLY A 90 -1.48 11.05 -10.36
N ALA A 91 -1.66 12.10 -11.16
CA ALA A 91 -1.00 13.40 -10.92
C ALA A 91 -1.32 13.98 -9.53
N GLN A 92 -2.58 13.87 -9.09
CA GLN A 92 -3.01 14.32 -7.76
C GLN A 92 -2.35 13.51 -6.63
N ALA A 93 -2.10 12.22 -6.82
CA ALA A 93 -1.40 11.40 -5.82
C ALA A 93 0.03 11.88 -5.59
N TYR A 94 0.77 12.14 -6.66
CA TYR A 94 2.12 12.69 -6.54
C TYR A 94 2.11 14.10 -5.95
N ALA A 95 1.19 14.96 -6.37
CA ALA A 95 1.07 16.31 -5.79
C ALA A 95 0.76 16.26 -4.29
N ALA A 96 -0.12 15.35 -3.85
CA ALA A 96 -0.46 15.16 -2.45
C ALA A 96 0.72 14.58 -1.64
N ALA A 97 1.50 13.66 -2.23
CA ALA A 97 2.71 13.12 -1.62
C ALA A 97 3.79 14.20 -1.44
N LEU A 98 4.03 15.02 -2.47
CA LEU A 98 4.98 16.15 -2.38
C LEU A 98 4.56 17.15 -1.30
N ALA A 99 3.29 17.55 -1.29
CA ALA A 99 2.78 18.46 -0.25
C ALA A 99 2.86 17.86 1.16
N PHE A 100 2.78 16.53 1.29
CA PHE A 100 3.01 15.85 2.56
C PHE A 100 4.48 15.93 2.98
N LEU A 101 5.42 15.66 2.05
CA LEU A 101 6.85 15.71 2.31
C LEU A 101 7.33 17.13 2.68
N ASP A 102 6.88 18.15 1.94
CA ASP A 102 7.19 19.55 2.23
C ASP A 102 6.73 19.94 3.65
N ALA A 103 5.55 19.48 4.05
CA ALA A 103 5.03 19.71 5.40
C ALA A 103 5.86 19.00 6.49
N GLN A 104 6.42 17.81 6.20
CA GLN A 104 7.31 17.14 7.16
C GLN A 104 8.65 17.86 7.27
N MET A 105 9.25 18.23 6.13
CA MET A 105 10.51 18.98 6.11
C MET A 105 10.41 20.33 6.83
N ALA A 106 9.27 21.02 6.70
CA ALA A 106 9.02 22.28 7.39
C ALA A 106 8.78 22.10 8.90
N ALA A 107 8.30 20.93 9.34
CA ALA A 107 8.11 20.62 10.76
C ALA A 107 9.42 20.22 11.48
N ASP A 108 10.41 19.74 10.71
CA ASP A 108 11.73 19.33 11.21
C ASP A 108 12.76 20.49 11.24
N ALA A 109 12.44 21.65 10.67
CA ALA A 109 13.30 22.84 10.57
C ALA A 109 13.12 23.81 11.74
#